data_AF-A0A9P8XUN5-F1
#
_entry.id   AF-A0A9P8XUN5-F1
#
_cell.length_a   1.000
_cell.length_b   1.000
_cell.length_c   1.000
_cell.angle_alpha   90.00
_cell.angle_beta   90.00
_cell.angle_gamma   90.00
#
_symmetry.space_group_name_H-M   'P 1'
#
loop_
_entity.id
_entity.type
_entity.pdbx_description
1 polymer ?
#
loop_
_entity_poly.entity_id
_entity_poly.type
_entity_poly.pdbx_seq_one_letter_code
_entity_poly.pdbx_strand_id
1 'polypeptide(L)'
;MATNTYPNIWRKRHNLTAWILQILASLVYLILAIWSSVMLSRSSIRHSYNSSYRISVSMIIVMVFSVVTIIFDIIEIIFYRGTRLSPVLMLVFSTVKTVTWGVYFIMVIISAAVLRAPIGLIIDGPLSFVLLATAVSQLVISAIFVHRRRRTASLAGSDDAVPKHDV
;
A
#
# COMPACT_ATOMS: atom_id res chain seq x y z
N MET A 1 5.48 -2.15 -37.85
CA MET A 1 5.09 -1.83 -36.46
C MET A 1 5.78 -2.80 -35.52
N ALA A 2 6.91 -2.41 -34.94
CA ALA A 2 7.58 -3.22 -33.93
C ALA A 2 6.76 -3.13 -32.64
N THR A 3 5.98 -4.17 -32.36
CA THR A 3 5.36 -4.38 -31.06
C THR A 3 6.49 -4.60 -30.07
N ASN A 4 6.86 -3.54 -29.34
CA ASN A 4 7.70 -3.58 -28.14
C ASN A 4 6.98 -4.39 -27.05
N THR A 5 6.89 -5.69 -27.29
CA THR A 5 6.41 -6.68 -26.35
C THR A 5 7.56 -6.90 -25.41
N TYR A 6 7.67 -6.04 -24.39
CA TYR A 6 8.59 -6.27 -23.28
C TYR A 6 8.36 -7.72 -22.83
N PRO A 7 9.36 -8.61 -22.99
CA PRO A 7 9.18 -9.99 -22.59
C PRO A 7 8.79 -9.96 -21.12
N ASN A 8 7.72 -10.70 -20.88
CA ASN A 8 6.93 -10.83 -19.68
C ASN A 8 7.73 -11.51 -18.54
N ILE A 9 8.98 -11.07 -18.35
CA ILE A 9 10.02 -11.61 -17.46
C ILE A 9 9.73 -11.27 -16.00
N TRP A 10 8.83 -10.32 -15.77
CA TRP A 10 8.34 -10.04 -14.43
C TRP A 10 7.24 -11.03 -14.09
N ARG A 11 7.35 -11.72 -12.94
CA ARG A 11 6.30 -12.57 -12.38
C ARG A 11 5.07 -11.70 -12.13
N LYS A 12 4.23 -11.52 -13.15
CA LYS A 12 2.89 -10.90 -13.10
C LYS A 12 2.09 -11.36 -11.89
N ARG A 13 2.34 -12.61 -11.48
CA ARG A 13 1.78 -13.28 -10.31
C ARG A 13 2.15 -12.60 -8.98
N HIS A 14 3.39 -12.18 -8.73
CA HIS A 14 3.78 -11.64 -7.41
C HIS A 14 3.10 -10.31 -7.11
N ASN A 15 3.07 -9.40 -8.08
CA ASN A 15 2.44 -8.10 -7.87
C ASN A 15 0.92 -8.24 -7.71
N LEU A 16 0.31 -9.14 -8.49
CA LEU A 16 -1.11 -9.45 -8.39
C LEU A 16 -1.47 -10.10 -7.05
N THR A 17 -0.62 -11.01 -6.53
CA THR A 17 -0.80 -11.59 -5.20
C THR A 17 -0.66 -10.52 -4.11
N ALA A 18 0.28 -9.58 -4.24
CA ALA A 18 0.43 -8.48 -3.29
C ALA A 18 -0.81 -7.58 -3.25
N TRP A 19 -1.38 -7.21 -4.42
CA TRP A 19 -2.63 -6.45 -4.48
C TRP A 19 -3.81 -7.19 -3.86
N ILE A 20 -3.96 -8.49 -4.17
CA ILE A 20 -5.05 -9.29 -3.60
C ILE A 20 -4.92 -9.36 -2.07
N LEU A 21 -3.71 -9.56 -1.56
CA LEU A 21 -3.45 -9.64 -0.13
C LEU A 21 -3.71 -8.29 0.56
N GLN A 22 -3.35 -7.17 -0.09
CA GLN A 22 -3.59 -5.82 0.41
C GLN A 22 -5.07 -5.44 0.42
N ILE A 23 -5.81 -5.77 -0.65
CA ILE A 23 -7.28 -5.62 -0.70
C ILE A 23 -7.94 -6.47 0.37
N LEU A 24 -7.52 -7.73 0.52
CA LEU A 24 -8.12 -8.63 1.51
C LEU A 24 -7.86 -8.13 2.94
N ALA A 25 -6.64 -7.74 3.26
CA ALA A 25 -6.27 -7.24 4.58
C ALA A 25 -6.96 -5.89 4.89
N SER A 26 -7.06 -4.97 3.92
CA SER A 26 -7.78 -3.71 4.09
C SER A 26 -9.29 -3.91 4.24
N LEU A 27 -9.87 -4.90 3.55
CA LEU A 27 -11.28 -5.27 3.68
C LEU A 27 -11.57 -5.86 5.07
N VAL A 28 -10.70 -6.71 5.59
CA VAL A 28 -10.81 -7.22 6.98
C VAL A 28 -10.75 -6.06 7.97
N TYR A 29 -9.83 -5.11 7.79
CA TYR A 29 -9.74 -3.90 8.63
C TYR A 29 -11.01 -3.06 8.58
N LEU A 30 -11.60 -2.91 7.39
CA LEU A 30 -12.86 -2.19 7.19
C LEU A 30 -14.01 -2.86 7.96
N ILE A 31 -14.13 -4.18 7.85
CA ILE A 31 -15.17 -4.95 8.56
C ILE A 31 -15.00 -4.82 10.08
N LEU A 32 -13.77 -4.96 10.58
CA LEU A 32 -13.47 -4.80 12.01
C LEU A 32 -13.79 -3.38 12.50
N ALA A 33 -13.42 -2.35 11.73
CA ALA A 33 -13.70 -0.96 12.07
C ALA A 33 -15.22 -0.69 12.13
N ILE A 34 -15.99 -1.18 11.15
CA ILE A 34 -17.45 -1.05 11.13
C ILE A 34 -18.08 -1.81 12.28
N TRP A 35 -17.70 -3.07 12.50
CA TRP A 35 -18.21 -3.90 13.59
C TRP A 35 -17.98 -3.23 14.94
N SER A 36 -16.76 -2.76 15.17
CA SER A 36 -16.39 -2.10 16.43
C SER A 36 -17.15 -0.78 16.62
N SER A 37 -17.32 0.01 15.55
CA SER A 37 -18.11 1.25 15.59
C SER A 37 -19.59 0.99 15.93
N VAL A 38 -20.19 -0.05 15.34
CA VAL A 38 -21.57 -0.45 15.64
C VAL A 38 -21.70 -0.94 17.09
N MET A 39 -20.71 -1.69 17.58
CA MET A 39 -20.73 -2.20 18.95
C MET A 39 -20.55 -1.09 20.00
N LEU A 40 -19.69 -0.10 19.73
CA LEU A 40 -19.58 1.11 20.55
C LEU A 40 -20.87 1.93 20.54
N SER A 41 -21.53 2.05 19.39
CA SER A 41 -22.81 2.77 19.29
C SER A 41 -23.88 2.12 20.19
N ARG A 42 -23.90 0.78 20.27
CA ARG A 42 -24.83 0.03 21.14
C ARG A 42 -24.49 0.12 22.64
N SER A 43 -23.22 0.23 23.00
CA SER A 43 -22.77 0.32 24.41
C SER A 43 -22.74 1.75 24.98
N SER A 44 -22.98 2.76 24.13
CA SER A 44 -22.97 4.19 24.47
C SER A 44 -23.99 4.63 25.53
N ILE A 45 -24.91 3.76 25.96
CA ILE A 45 -25.89 4.05 27.01
C ILE A 45 -25.23 4.20 28.41
N ARG A 46 -23.96 3.81 28.61
CA ARG A 46 -23.42 3.71 29.98
C ARG A 46 -21.99 4.19 30.27
N HIS A 47 -21.21 4.77 29.35
CA HIS A 47 -19.78 5.06 29.60
C HIS A 47 -19.28 6.46 29.23
N SER A 48 -18.29 6.90 30.04
CA SER A 48 -17.62 8.20 30.07
C SER A 48 -17.32 8.82 28.69
N TYR A 49 -17.81 10.07 28.51
CA TYR A 49 -17.79 10.85 27.27
C TYR A 49 -16.39 10.96 26.63
N ASN A 50 -15.33 11.00 27.45
CA ASN A 50 -13.96 11.24 26.98
C ASN A 50 -13.27 9.98 26.39
N SER A 51 -13.64 8.78 26.85
CA SER A 51 -13.06 7.53 26.35
C SER A 51 -13.69 7.11 25.02
N SER A 52 -15.02 7.21 24.94
CA SER A 52 -15.77 6.86 23.73
C SER A 52 -15.39 7.74 22.53
N TYR A 53 -15.14 9.04 22.75
CA TYR A 53 -14.75 9.95 21.67
C TYR A 53 -13.42 9.56 20.99
N ARG A 54 -12.39 9.23 21.78
CA ARG A 54 -11.07 8.85 21.25
C ARG A 54 -11.13 7.59 20.40
N ILE A 55 -11.92 6.60 20.84
CA ILE A 55 -12.10 5.33 20.15
C ILE A 55 -12.86 5.52 18.83
N SER A 56 -13.89 6.39 18.82
CA SER A 56 -14.62 6.70 17.58
C SER A 56 -13.75 7.39 16.53
N VAL A 57 -12.89 8.33 16.94
CA VAL A 57 -12.00 9.05 16.01
C VAL A 57 -10.97 8.11 15.38
N SER A 58 -10.33 7.24 16.16
CA SER A 58 -9.35 6.28 15.61
C SER A 58 -9.99 5.32 14.60
N MET A 59 -11.22 4.88 14.84
CA MET A 59 -11.95 3.99 13.92
C MET A 59 -12.28 4.65 12.60
N ILE A 60 -12.71 5.92 12.62
CA ILE A 60 -13.02 6.68 11.41
C ILE A 60 -11.77 6.86 10.55
N ILE A 61 -10.63 7.17 11.17
CA ILE A 61 -9.34 7.35 10.46
C ILE A 61 -8.96 6.05 9.74
N VAL A 62 -9.04 4.91 10.42
CA VAL A 62 -8.73 3.58 9.84
C VAL A 62 -9.66 3.22 8.71
N MET A 63 -10.94 3.55 8.84
CA MET A 63 -11.94 3.32 7.79
C MET A 63 -11.58 4.12 6.53
N VAL A 64 -11.25 5.41 6.68
CA VAL A 64 -10.84 6.26 5.56
C VAL A 64 -9.56 5.72 4.91
N PHE A 65 -8.55 5.36 5.69
CA PHE A 65 -7.29 4.82 5.16
C PHE A 65 -7.49 3.50 4.41
N SER A 66 -8.35 2.63 4.92
CA SER A 66 -8.70 1.36 4.26
C SER A 66 -9.38 1.61 2.92
N VAL A 67 -10.39 2.49 2.86
CA VAL A 67 -11.10 2.85 1.62
C VAL A 67 -10.14 3.47 0.59
N VAL A 68 -9.31 4.43 1.01
CA VAL A 68 -8.32 5.07 0.14
C VAL A 68 -7.32 4.04 -0.41
N THR A 69 -6.87 3.10 0.42
CA THR A 69 -5.98 2.01 0.00
C THR A 69 -6.64 1.14 -1.07
N ILE A 70 -7.89 0.73 -0.86
CA ILE A 70 -8.67 -0.06 -1.83
C ILE A 70 -8.81 0.70 -3.16
N ILE A 71 -9.12 2.00 -3.12
CA ILE A 71 -9.22 2.84 -4.33
C ILE A 71 -7.90 2.85 -5.08
N PHE A 72 -6.77 3.05 -4.40
CA PHE A 72 -5.46 3.02 -5.04
C PHE A 72 -5.11 1.64 -5.61
N ASP A 73 -5.47 0.55 -4.94
CA ASP A 73 -5.29 -0.82 -5.48
C ASP A 73 -6.13 -1.02 -6.75
N ILE A 74 -7.38 -0.56 -6.78
CA ILE A 74 -8.25 -0.64 -7.97
C ILE A 74 -7.66 0.17 -9.13
N ILE A 75 -7.20 1.40 -8.87
CA ILE A 75 -6.57 2.26 -9.89
C ILE A 75 -5.33 1.55 -10.47
N GLU A 76 -4.47 0.99 -9.62
CA GLU A 76 -3.29 0.24 -10.08
C GLU A 76 -3.67 -0.97 -10.94
N ILE A 77 -4.71 -1.74 -10.55
CA ILE A 77 -5.21 -2.89 -11.32
C ILE A 77 -5.74 -2.45 -12.70
N ILE A 78 -6.50 -1.35 -12.76
CA ILE A 78 -7.04 -0.81 -14.03
C ILE A 78 -5.90 -0.39 -14.95
N PHE A 79 -4.93 0.39 -14.44
CA PHE A 79 -3.77 0.81 -15.23
C PHE A 79 -2.91 -0.39 -15.67
N TYR A 80 -2.84 -1.43 -14.83
CA TYR A 80 -2.10 -2.66 -15.15
C TYR A 80 -2.72 -3.40 -16.33
N ARG A 81 -4.05 -3.53 -16.33
CA ARG A 81 -4.81 -4.11 -17.44
C ARG A 81 -4.66 -3.31 -18.73
N GLY A 82 -4.54 -1.98 -18.62
CA GLY A 82 -4.35 -1.08 -19.75
C GLY A 82 -2.94 -1.11 -20.38
N THR A 83 -1.99 -1.88 -19.87
CA THR A 83 -0.56 -1.90 -20.30
C THR A 83 0.15 -0.53 -20.28
N ARG A 84 -0.49 0.51 -19.73
CA ARG A 84 0.03 1.88 -19.58
C ARG A 84 0.62 2.12 -18.19
N LEU A 85 1.01 1.06 -17.48
CA LEU A 85 1.54 1.21 -16.14
C LEU A 85 2.93 1.86 -16.22
N SER A 86 2.97 3.18 -15.99
CA SER A 86 4.24 3.85 -15.84
C SER A 86 4.86 3.37 -14.51
N PRO A 87 6.13 2.96 -14.50
CA PRO A 87 6.80 2.51 -13.28
C PRO A 87 6.84 3.59 -12.19
N VAL A 88 6.75 4.85 -12.61
CA VAL A 88 6.73 6.01 -11.75
C VAL A 88 5.40 6.10 -11.00
N LEU A 89 4.25 5.87 -11.65
CA LEU A 89 2.96 5.87 -10.98
C LEU A 89 2.87 4.77 -9.93
N MET A 90 3.36 3.57 -10.26
CA MET A 90 3.41 2.46 -9.31
C MET A 90 4.28 2.82 -8.09
N LEU A 91 5.46 3.42 -8.32
CA LEU A 91 6.33 3.89 -7.24
C LEU A 91 5.63 4.91 -6.33
N VAL A 92 4.95 5.90 -6.93
CA VAL A 92 4.25 6.96 -6.19
C VAL A 92 3.14 6.37 -5.31
N PHE A 93 2.27 5.52 -5.88
CA PHE A 93 1.19 4.91 -5.10
C PHE A 93 1.71 3.98 -4.00
N SER A 94 2.71 3.14 -4.29
CA SER A 94 3.33 2.30 -3.25
C SER A 94 4.00 3.13 -2.15
N THR A 95 4.60 4.28 -2.48
CA THR A 95 5.18 5.20 -1.49
C THR A 95 4.10 5.78 -0.59
N VAL A 96 3.01 6.29 -1.17
CA VAL A 96 1.89 6.86 -0.41
C VAL A 96 1.28 5.79 0.51
N LYS A 97 1.03 4.58 0.00
CA LYS A 97 0.52 3.45 0.82
C LYS A 97 1.47 3.12 1.96
N THR A 98 2.78 3.05 1.70
CA THR A 98 3.80 2.74 2.72
C THR A 98 3.82 3.80 3.81
N VAL A 99 3.73 5.09 3.45
CA VAL A 99 3.67 6.19 4.41
C VAL A 99 2.40 6.12 5.24
N THR A 100 1.23 5.93 4.61
CA THR A 100 -0.06 5.84 5.30
C THR A 100 -0.08 4.70 6.32
N TRP A 101 0.29 3.49 5.91
CA TRP A 101 0.31 2.33 6.80
C TRP A 101 1.46 2.38 7.81
N GLY A 102 2.59 3.00 7.45
CA GLY A 102 3.74 3.16 8.35
C GLY A 102 3.43 4.12 9.50
N VAL A 103 2.85 5.28 9.20
CA VAL A 103 2.40 6.24 10.22
C VAL A 103 1.36 5.60 11.13
N TYR A 104 0.40 4.86 10.55
CA TYR A 104 -0.62 4.16 11.34
C TYR A 104 -0.03 3.08 12.24
N PHE A 105 0.91 2.27 11.73
CA PHE A 105 1.61 1.25 12.53
C PHE A 105 2.35 1.85 13.73
N ILE A 106 3.03 2.98 13.53
CA ILE A 106 3.70 3.71 14.62
C ILE A 106 2.66 4.20 15.65
N MET A 107 1.51 4.71 15.21
CA MET A 107 0.44 5.14 16.11
C MET A 107 -0.13 3.97 16.94
N VAL A 108 -0.24 2.77 16.37
CA VAL A 108 -0.66 1.56 17.10
C VAL A 108 0.35 1.21 18.19
N ILE A 109 1.66 1.26 17.88
CA ILE A 109 2.73 1.00 18.87
C ILE A 109 2.68 2.04 20.00
N ILE A 110 2.60 3.33 19.67
CA ILE A 110 2.53 4.41 20.66
C ILE A 110 1.29 4.24 21.55
N SER A 111 0.14 3.93 20.94
CA SER A 111 -1.12 3.73 21.67
C SER A 111 -1.01 2.56 22.66
N ALA A 112 -0.39 1.45 22.24
CA ALA A 112 -0.16 0.30 23.12
C ALA A 112 0.77 0.64 24.30
N ALA A 113 1.83 1.41 24.04
CA ALA A 113 2.77 1.84 25.07
C ALA A 113 2.16 2.82 26.08
N VAL A 114 1.38 3.80 25.61
CA VAL A 114 0.78 4.87 26.43
C VAL A 114 -0.42 4.34 27.23
N LEU A 115 -1.32 3.59 26.59
CA LEU A 115 -2.57 3.13 27.21
C LEU A 115 -2.40 1.85 28.03
N ARG A 116 -1.20 1.22 28.01
CA ARG A 116 -0.91 -0.07 28.65
C ARG A 116 -1.95 -1.15 28.36
N ALA A 117 -2.57 -1.08 27.18
CA ALA A 117 -3.61 -1.99 26.71
C ALA A 117 -3.03 -2.84 25.58
N PRO A 118 -2.33 -3.95 25.89
CA PRO A 118 -1.64 -4.77 24.88
C PRO A 118 -2.61 -5.48 23.92
N ILE A 119 -3.88 -5.59 24.29
CA ILE A 119 -4.92 -6.28 23.50
C ILE A 119 -5.08 -5.64 22.11
N GLY A 120 -5.00 -4.31 22.03
CA GLY A 120 -5.04 -3.62 20.73
C GLY A 120 -3.85 -3.99 19.83
N LEU A 121 -2.66 -4.17 20.41
CA LEU A 121 -1.48 -4.56 19.66
C LEU A 121 -1.54 -6.01 19.14
N ILE A 122 -2.24 -6.90 19.85
CA ILE A 122 -2.41 -8.31 19.43
C ILE A 122 -3.30 -8.43 18.20
N ILE A 123 -4.34 -7.60 18.10
CA ILE A 123 -5.31 -7.66 17.00
C ILE A 123 -4.90 -6.72 15.85
N ASP A 124 -4.65 -5.44 16.15
CA ASP A 124 -4.37 -4.43 15.13
C ASP A 124 -2.93 -4.49 14.62
N GLY A 125 -2.00 -4.96 15.46
CA GLY A 125 -0.57 -5.04 15.15
C GLY A 125 -0.24 -5.96 13.98
N PRO A 126 -0.66 -7.24 13.98
CA PRO A 126 -0.38 -8.16 12.88
C PRO A 126 -0.98 -7.69 11.55
N LEU A 127 -2.23 -7.20 11.56
CA LEU A 127 -2.88 -6.71 10.34
C LEU A 127 -2.20 -5.47 9.77
N SER A 128 -1.84 -4.50 10.63
CA SER A 128 -1.13 -3.29 10.19
C SER A 128 0.30 -3.60 9.73
N PHE A 129 0.97 -4.56 10.38
CA PHE A 129 2.26 -5.07 9.94
C PHE A 129 2.18 -5.73 8.57
N VAL A 130 1.17 -6.58 8.32
CA VAL A 130 0.96 -7.22 7.01
C VAL A 130 0.75 -6.18 5.91
N LEU A 131 -0.07 -5.16 6.18
CA LEU A 131 -0.32 -4.07 5.23
C LEU A 131 0.93 -3.24 4.96
N LEU A 132 1.71 -2.93 5.99
CA LEU A 132 2.99 -2.24 5.86
C LEU A 132 4.01 -3.08 5.07
N ALA A 133 4.17 -4.35 5.43
CA ALA A 133 5.11 -5.26 4.76
C ALA A 133 4.75 -5.45 3.28
N THR A 134 3.46 -5.50 2.96
CA THR A 134 2.98 -5.60 1.58
C THR A 134 3.24 -4.31 0.81
N ALA A 135 2.97 -3.14 1.40
CA ALA A 135 3.28 -1.84 0.80
C ALA A 135 4.79 -1.64 0.56
N VAL A 136 5.63 -2.01 1.53
CA VAL A 136 7.10 -1.97 1.41
C VAL A 136 7.58 -2.90 0.31
N SER A 137 7.02 -4.11 0.23
CA SER A 137 7.37 -5.07 -0.83
C SER A 137 7.09 -4.47 -2.21
N GLN A 138 5.91 -3.85 -2.40
CA GLN A 138 5.57 -3.16 -3.64
C GLN A 138 6.50 -1.98 -3.93
N LEU A 139 6.87 -1.19 -2.91
CA LEU A 139 7.79 -0.06 -3.05
C LEU A 139 9.18 -0.50 -3.55
N VAL A 140 9.77 -1.53 -2.92
CA VAL A 140 11.07 -2.07 -3.31
C VAL A 140 11.04 -2.58 -4.76
N ILE A 141 9.98 -3.30 -5.10
CA ILE A 141 9.72 -3.82 -6.42
C ILE A 141 9.65 -2.67 -7.45
N SER A 142 8.87 -1.63 -7.19
CA SER A 142 8.78 -0.45 -8.06
C SER A 142 10.09 0.31 -8.18
N ALA A 143 10.86 0.44 -7.10
CA ALA A 143 12.15 1.14 -7.07
C ALA A 143 13.19 0.45 -7.97
N ILE A 144 13.29 -0.88 -7.89
CA ILE A 144 14.16 -1.68 -8.74
C ILE A 144 13.82 -1.47 -10.23
N PHE A 145 12.53 -1.40 -10.56
CA PHE A 145 12.09 -1.18 -11.94
C PHE A 145 12.50 0.19 -12.48
N VAL A 146 12.27 1.26 -11.69
CA VAL A 146 12.67 2.62 -12.07
C VAL A 146 14.18 2.69 -12.28
N HIS A 147 14.97 2.07 -11.41
CA HIS A 147 16.42 2.04 -11.53
C HIS A 147 16.88 1.29 -12.79
N ARG A 148 16.31 0.11 -13.07
CA ARG A 148 16.63 -0.67 -14.30
C ARG A 148 16.28 0.11 -15.57
N ARG A 149 15.12 0.78 -15.60
CA ARG A 149 14.71 1.61 -16.74
C ARG A 149 15.67 2.76 -17.02
N ARG A 150 16.14 3.44 -15.97
CA ARG A 150 17.15 4.51 -16.09
C ARG A 150 18.46 3.96 -16.67
N ARG A 151 18.91 2.80 -16.18
CA ARG A 151 20.15 2.17 -16.65
C ARG A 151 20.08 1.74 -18.13
N THR A 152 18.95 1.17 -18.58
CA THR A 152 18.75 0.82 -19.99
C THR A 152 18.68 2.05 -20.89
N ALA A 153 18.06 3.14 -20.43
CA ALA A 153 18.02 4.39 -21.19
C ALA A 153 19.42 5.03 -21.34
N SER A 154 20.25 4.98 -20.30
CA SER A 154 21.63 5.49 -20.35
C SER A 154 22.53 4.66 -21.28
N LEU A 155 22.31 3.36 -21.39
CA LEU A 155 23.07 2.49 -22.29
C LEU A 155 22.64 2.67 -23.75
N ALA A 156 21.34 2.79 -24.02
CA ALA A 156 20.83 3.05 -25.37
C ALA A 156 21.31 4.40 -25.92
N GLY A 157 21.42 5.44 -25.08
CA GLY A 157 21.99 6.73 -25.49
C GLY A 157 23.51 6.72 -25.68
N SER A 158 24.21 5.66 -25.25
CA SER A 158 25.66 5.52 -25.45
C SER A 158 26.02 4.87 -26.78
N ASP A 159 25.16 4.01 -27.33
CA ASP A 159 25.39 3.34 -28.63
C ASP A 159 25.20 4.32 -29.82
N ASP A 160 24.36 5.34 -29.66
CA ASP A 160 24.16 6.40 -30.67
C ASP A 160 25.32 7.42 -30.72
N ALA A 161 26.27 7.34 -29.78
CA ALA A 161 27.43 8.24 -29.70
C ALA A 161 28.71 7.67 -30.34
N VAL A 162 28.66 6.47 -30.93
CA VAL A 162 29.80 5.93 -31.70
C VAL A 162 29.72 6.48 -33.13
N PRO A 163 30.59 7.40 -33.57
CA PRO A 163 30.64 7.80 -34.96
C PRO A 163 31.00 6.57 -35.78
N LYS A 164 30.11 6.19 -36.70
CA LYS A 164 30.43 5.22 -37.75
C LYS A 164 31.53 5.87 -38.59
N HIS A 165 32.78 5.54 -38.28
CA HIS A 165 33.86 5.73 -39.22
C HIS A 165 33.64 4.70 -40.32
N ASP A 166 33.02 5.15 -41.40
CA ASP A 166 33.00 4.46 -42.68
C ASP A 166 34.46 4.29 -43.13
N VAL A 167 34.87 3.04 -43.35
CA VAL A 167 36.15 2.64 -43.97
C VAL A 167 35.83 1.90 -45.25
#